data_AF-A0A212AA30-F1
#
_entry.id   AF-A0A212AA30-F1
#
_cell.length_a   1.000
_cell.length_b   1.000
_cell.length_c   1.000
_cell.angle_alpha   90.00
_cell.angle_beta   90.00
_cell.angle_gamma   90.00
#
_symmetry.space_group_name_H-M   'P 1'
#
loop_
_entity.id
_entity.type
_entity.pdbx_description
1 polymer ?
#
loop_
_entity_poly.entity_id
_entity_poly.type
_entity_poly.pdbx_seq_one_letter_code
_entity_poly.pdbx_strand_id
1 'polypeptide(L)'
;MIRERQATALAFAIRDTHPDDARQLLTAALIDLSAGMPRVPFEDVREDARWWSGMATPAELLAYLSAALRELGGKALHRNHRKQLFAALWESFEEEDRQAFIARVDPTGQFRRKAQ
;
A
#
# COMPACT_ATOMS: atom_id res chain seq x y z
N MET A 1 -15.43 23.58 -17.07
CA MET A 1 -15.64 25.03 -16.93
C MET A 1 -16.04 25.47 -15.51
N ILE A 2 -17.13 24.99 -14.88
CA ILE A 2 -17.51 25.46 -13.53
C ILE A 2 -16.52 25.04 -12.43
N ARG A 3 -16.06 23.78 -12.43
CA ARG A 3 -15.14 23.26 -11.40
C ARG A 3 -13.77 23.94 -11.40
N GLU A 4 -13.25 24.22 -12.59
CA GLU A 4 -11.97 24.92 -12.77
C GLU A 4 -12.05 26.36 -12.26
N ARG A 5 -13.11 27.09 -12.63
CA ARG A 5 -13.34 28.46 -12.16
C ARG A 5 -13.45 28.53 -10.63
N GLN A 6 -14.10 27.56 -10.01
CA GLN A 6 -14.23 27.46 -8.55
C GLN A 6 -12.88 27.14 -7.88
N ALA A 7 -12.10 26.23 -8.46
CA ALA A 7 -10.75 25.92 -7.97
C ALA A 7 -9.81 27.13 -8.05
N THR A 8 -9.84 27.85 -9.17
CA THR A 8 -9.05 29.09 -9.33
C THR A 8 -9.47 30.18 -8.36
N ALA A 9 -10.78 30.36 -8.13
CA ALA A 9 -11.28 31.33 -7.15
C ALA A 9 -10.84 31.00 -5.72
N LEU A 10 -10.89 29.71 -5.35
CA LEU A 10 -10.39 29.25 -4.05
C LEU A 10 -8.88 29.46 -3.90
N ALA A 11 -8.10 29.19 -4.94
CA ALA A 11 -6.65 29.39 -4.93
C ALA A 11 -6.27 30.86 -4.70
N PHE A 12 -6.99 31.80 -5.35
CA PHE A 12 -6.79 33.23 -5.11
C PHE A 12 -7.24 33.66 -3.71
N ALA A 13 -8.37 33.14 -3.21
CA ALA A 13 -8.83 33.44 -1.86
C ALA A 13 -7.84 33.00 -0.79
N ILE A 14 -7.22 31.83 -0.94
CA ILE A 14 -6.18 31.33 -0.02
C ILE A 14 -4.93 32.21 -0.08
N ARG A 15 -4.49 32.59 -1.28
CA ARG A 15 -3.32 33.46 -1.48
C ARG A 15 -3.50 34.83 -0.83
N ASP A 16 -4.71 35.38 -0.89
CA ASP A 16 -5.00 36.76 -0.49
C ASP A 16 -5.45 36.87 0.99
N THR A 17 -5.56 35.74 1.71
CA THR A 17 -5.93 35.68 3.13
C THR A 17 -4.69 35.74 4.03
N HIS A 18 -4.86 36.17 5.29
CA HIS A 18 -3.77 36.18 6.28
C HIS A 18 -3.17 34.76 6.46
N PRO A 19 -1.83 34.60 6.56
CA PRO A 19 -1.18 33.30 6.59
C PRO A 19 -1.64 32.36 7.71
N ASP A 20 -2.04 32.89 8.88
CA ASP A 20 -2.55 32.07 9.98
C ASP A 20 -3.94 31.48 9.67
N ASP A 21 -4.81 32.24 9.04
CA ASP A 21 -6.17 31.81 8.68
C ASP A 21 -6.13 30.84 7.48
N ALA A 22 -5.26 31.13 6.50
CA ALA A 22 -4.99 30.25 5.37
C ALA A 22 -4.49 28.87 5.83
N ARG A 23 -3.60 28.83 6.84
CA ARG A 23 -3.09 27.58 7.43
C ARG A 23 -4.21 26.74 8.03
N GLN A 24 -5.11 27.34 8.81
CA GLN A 24 -6.22 26.59 9.44
C GLN A 24 -7.16 25.96 8.41
N LEU A 25 -7.53 26.72 7.37
CA LEU A 25 -8.39 26.21 6.30
C LEU A 25 -7.72 25.11 5.47
N LEU A 26 -6.44 25.27 5.14
CA LEU A 26 -5.67 24.26 4.42
C LEU A 26 -5.47 23.00 5.26
N THR A 27 -5.24 23.13 6.57
CA THR A 27 -5.13 21.97 7.47
C THR A 27 -6.45 21.24 7.60
N ALA A 28 -7.58 21.93 7.76
CA ALA A 28 -8.91 21.30 7.81
C ALA A 28 -9.24 20.58 6.50
N ALA A 29 -9.03 21.25 5.36
CA ALA A 29 -9.20 20.62 4.04
C ALA A 29 -8.26 19.44 3.86
N LEU A 30 -7.00 19.55 4.30
CA LEU A 30 -6.05 18.44 4.25
C LEU A 30 -6.51 17.27 5.12
N ILE A 31 -7.04 17.51 6.32
CA ILE A 31 -7.58 16.47 7.19
C ILE A 31 -8.79 15.79 6.54
N ASP A 32 -9.73 16.57 6.01
CA ASP A 32 -10.94 16.06 5.34
C ASP A 32 -10.61 15.29 4.05
N LEU A 33 -9.60 15.75 3.30
CA LEU A 33 -9.09 15.08 2.10
C LEU A 33 -8.14 13.91 2.42
N SER A 34 -7.58 13.85 3.64
CA SER A 34 -6.66 12.78 4.10
C SER A 34 -7.40 11.62 4.78
N ALA A 35 -8.58 11.28 4.29
CA ALA A 35 -9.24 10.03 4.64
C ALA A 35 -8.47 8.85 4.00
N GLY A 36 -7.57 8.24 4.78
CA GLY A 36 -6.97 6.93 4.51
C GLY A 36 -5.77 6.95 3.55
N MET A 37 -4.61 6.57 4.09
CA MET A 37 -3.44 6.16 3.29
C MET A 37 -3.72 4.84 2.56
N PRO A 38 -3.10 4.58 1.39
CA PRO A 38 -1.98 5.33 0.81
C PRO A 38 -2.43 6.36 -0.24
N ARG A 39 -1.78 7.54 -0.21
CA ARG A 39 -1.91 8.64 -1.18
C ARG A 39 -1.71 8.17 -2.64
N VAL A 40 -2.23 8.96 -3.58
CA VAL A 40 -1.78 8.89 -4.99
C VAL A 40 -0.27 9.12 -5.00
N PRO A 41 0.54 8.25 -5.63
CA PRO A 41 1.99 8.44 -5.72
C PRO A 41 2.27 9.81 -6.33
N PHE A 42 3.11 10.61 -5.68
CA PHE A 42 3.45 11.93 -6.24
C PHE A 42 4.31 11.74 -7.49
N GLU A 43 5.18 10.70 -7.50
CA GLU A 43 6.05 10.34 -8.63
C GLU A 43 6.28 8.80 -8.73
N ASP A 44 7.04 8.19 -7.81
CA ASP A 44 7.35 6.73 -7.81
C ASP A 44 6.63 5.99 -6.68
N VAL A 45 5.60 5.22 -7.05
CA VAL A 45 4.84 4.37 -6.13
C VAL A 45 5.70 3.40 -5.31
N ARG A 46 6.84 2.96 -5.84
CA ARG A 46 7.74 2.03 -5.14
C ARG A 46 8.58 2.75 -4.09
N GLU A 47 9.01 3.97 -4.39
CA GLU A 47 9.76 4.79 -3.44
C GLU A 47 8.88 5.22 -2.28
N ASP A 48 7.67 5.69 -2.56
CA ASP A 48 6.68 6.05 -1.55
C ASP A 48 6.32 4.87 -0.64
N ALA A 49 6.12 3.68 -1.23
CA ALA A 49 5.85 2.46 -0.47
C ALA A 49 7.03 2.06 0.43
N ARG A 50 8.27 2.16 -0.06
CA ARG A 50 9.47 1.88 0.75
C ARG A 50 9.60 2.85 1.91
N TRP A 51 9.47 4.15 1.63
CA TRP A 51 9.56 5.20 2.64
C TRP A 51 8.53 5.00 3.76
N TRP A 52 7.26 4.78 3.38
CA TRP A 52 6.20 4.50 4.37
C TRP A 52 6.49 3.22 5.18
N SER A 53 6.85 2.13 4.50
CA SER A 53 7.08 0.84 5.17
C SER A 53 8.26 0.87 6.14
N GLY A 54 9.25 1.74 5.91
CA GLY A 54 10.40 1.91 6.81
C GLY A 54 10.07 2.60 8.14
N MET A 55 8.91 3.27 8.23
CA MET A 55 8.44 3.93 9.45
C MET A 55 7.21 3.26 10.07
N ALA A 56 6.53 2.38 9.32
CA ALA A 56 5.33 1.69 9.76
C ALA A 56 5.63 0.67 10.87
N THR A 57 4.70 0.52 11.79
CA THR A 57 4.77 -0.55 12.80
C THR A 57 4.49 -1.92 12.17
N PRO A 58 4.95 -3.03 12.79
CA PRO A 58 4.63 -4.37 12.30
C PRO A 58 3.13 -4.65 12.16
N ALA A 59 2.31 -4.10 13.05
CA ALA A 59 0.85 -4.24 13.01
C ALA A 59 0.24 -3.53 11.78
N GLU A 60 0.74 -2.34 11.45
CA GLU A 60 0.32 -1.61 10.25
C GLU A 60 0.76 -2.34 8.98
N LEU A 61 2.02 -2.80 8.90
CA LEU A 61 2.50 -3.57 7.75
C LEU A 61 1.61 -4.79 7.49
N LEU A 62 1.28 -5.55 8.55
CA LEU A 62 0.42 -6.72 8.44
C LEU A 62 -1.02 -6.36 8.00
N ALA A 63 -1.61 -5.32 8.59
CA ALA A 63 -2.98 -4.90 8.28
C ALA A 63 -3.12 -4.45 6.82
N TYR A 64 -2.19 -3.60 6.35
CA TYR A 64 -2.20 -3.07 4.99
C TYR A 64 -1.88 -4.17 3.95
N LEU A 65 -0.89 -5.03 4.22
CA LEU A 65 -0.59 -6.16 3.34
C LEU A 65 -1.78 -7.12 3.22
N SER A 66 -2.43 -7.44 4.34
CA SER A 66 -3.60 -8.33 4.36
C SER A 66 -4.77 -7.75 3.56
N ALA A 67 -5.06 -6.47 3.75
CA ALA A 67 -6.08 -5.76 2.98
C ALA A 67 -5.74 -5.74 1.48
N ALA A 68 -4.49 -5.41 1.13
CA ALA A 68 -4.03 -5.38 -0.26
C ALA A 68 -4.14 -6.75 -0.94
N LEU A 69 -3.71 -7.82 -0.28
CA LEU A 69 -3.82 -9.20 -0.79
C LEU A 69 -5.27 -9.60 -1.05
N ARG A 70 -6.20 -9.22 -0.15
CA ARG A 70 -7.64 -9.48 -0.33
C ARG A 70 -8.18 -8.78 -1.58
N GLU A 71 -7.88 -7.50 -1.75
CA GLU A 71 -8.32 -6.71 -2.92
C GLU A 71 -7.69 -7.22 -4.22
N LEU A 72 -6.43 -7.67 -4.18
CA LEU A 72 -5.74 -8.26 -5.32
C LEU A 72 -6.38 -9.58 -5.77
N GLY A 73 -6.99 -10.34 -4.86
CA GLY A 73 -7.71 -11.57 -5.19
C GLY A 73 -8.87 -11.37 -6.18
N GLY A 74 -9.49 -10.19 -6.16
CA GLY A 74 -10.56 -9.81 -7.10
C GLY A 74 -10.08 -9.08 -8.36
N LYS A 75 -8.77 -8.78 -8.47
CA LYS A 75 -8.19 -8.00 -9.58
C LYS A 75 -7.31 -8.86 -10.47
N ALA A 76 -7.20 -8.48 -11.74
CA ALA A 76 -6.30 -9.14 -12.68
C ALA A 76 -4.83 -8.83 -12.33
N LEU A 77 -4.24 -9.61 -11.43
CA LEU A 77 -2.82 -9.52 -11.12
C LEU A 77 -2.03 -10.39 -12.11
N HIS A 78 -1.16 -9.75 -12.91
CA HIS A 78 -0.29 -10.45 -13.85
C HIS A 78 0.52 -11.55 -13.14
N ARG A 79 0.70 -12.70 -13.79
CA ARG A 79 1.36 -13.89 -13.19
C ARG A 79 2.74 -13.56 -12.61
N ASN A 80 3.48 -12.66 -13.24
CA ASN A 80 4.80 -12.25 -12.76
C ASN A 80 4.75 -11.47 -11.44
N HIS A 81 3.72 -10.63 -11.22
CA HIS A 81 3.57 -9.90 -9.96
C HIS A 81 3.24 -10.85 -8.80
N ARG A 82 2.45 -11.89 -9.05
CA ARG A 82 2.19 -12.95 -8.04
C ARG A 82 3.47 -13.67 -7.64
N LYS A 83 4.30 -14.03 -8.63
CA LYS A 83 5.59 -14.68 -8.39
C LYS A 83 6.54 -13.78 -7.59
N GLN A 84 6.57 -12.48 -7.89
CA GLN A 84 7.39 -11.51 -7.17
C GLN A 84 6.97 -11.40 -5.69
N LEU A 85 5.67 -11.29 -5.41
CA LEU A 85 5.15 -11.27 -4.04
C LEU A 85 5.47 -12.57 -3.29
N PHE A 86 5.27 -13.71 -3.95
CA PHE A 86 5.61 -15.01 -3.37
C PHE A 86 7.11 -15.14 -3.08
N ALA A 87 7.98 -14.72 -4.00
CA ALA A 87 9.43 -14.77 -3.81
C ALA A 87 9.87 -13.89 -2.63
N ALA A 88 9.32 -12.67 -2.50
CA ALA A 88 9.63 -11.80 -1.37
C ALA A 88 9.21 -12.41 -0.02
N LEU A 89 8.04 -13.06 0.04
CA LEU A 89 7.62 -13.80 1.23
C LEU A 89 8.51 -15.01 1.50
N TRP A 90 8.85 -15.77 0.47
CA TRP A 90 9.72 -16.94 0.56
C TRP A 90 11.12 -16.59 1.11
N GLU A 91 11.70 -15.49 0.62
CA GLU A 91 12.98 -14.96 1.05
C GLU A 91 12.97 -14.44 2.50
N SER A 92 11.79 -14.11 3.05
CA SER A 92 11.65 -13.68 4.44
C SER A 92 11.67 -14.83 5.46
N PHE A 93 11.47 -16.08 5.02
CA PHE A 93 11.50 -17.24 5.90
C PHE A 93 12.93 -17.70 6.21
N GLU A 94 13.11 -18.26 7.40
CA GLU A 94 14.32 -18.97 7.80
C GLU A 94 14.50 -20.24 6.95
N GLU A 95 15.74 -20.71 6.83
CA GLU A 95 16.05 -21.90 6.04
C GLU A 95 15.30 -23.14 6.54
N GLU A 96 15.12 -23.28 7.86
CA GLU A 96 14.34 -24.36 8.47
C GLU A 96 12.89 -24.37 7.97
N ASP A 97 12.23 -23.20 7.95
CA ASP A 97 10.84 -23.07 7.49
C ASP A 97 10.71 -23.35 5.99
N ARG A 98 11.69 -22.92 5.18
CA ARG A 98 11.74 -23.22 3.74
C ARG A 98 11.87 -24.73 3.50
N GLN A 99 12.77 -25.40 4.21
CA GLN A 99 12.93 -26.86 4.11
C GLN A 99 11.68 -27.60 4.55
N ALA A 100 11.04 -27.17 5.64
CA ALA A 100 9.78 -27.75 6.11
C ALA A 100 8.64 -27.58 5.08
N PHE A 101 8.63 -26.46 4.33
CA PHE A 101 7.69 -26.26 3.23
C PHE A 101 8.00 -27.16 2.03
N ILE A 102 9.27 -27.26 1.60
CA ILE A 102 9.69 -28.13 0.49
C ILE A 102 9.39 -29.60 0.80
N ALA A 103 9.60 -30.04 2.04
CA ALA A 103 9.31 -31.41 2.46
C ALA A 103 7.82 -31.80 2.33
N ARG A 104 6.92 -30.80 2.30
CA ARG A 104 5.50 -31.00 2.01
C ARG A 104 5.21 -31.15 0.52
N VAL A 105 6.16 -30.92 -0.37
CA VAL A 105 5.99 -31.08 -1.81
C VAL A 105 6.64 -32.41 -2.21
N ASP A 106 5.89 -33.26 -2.91
CA ASP A 106 6.45 -34.48 -3.46
C ASP A 106 7.31 -34.20 -4.71
N PRO A 107 8.13 -35.16 -5.18
CA PRO A 107 8.97 -34.97 -6.37
C PRO A 107 8.19 -34.65 -7.66
N THR A 108 6.87 -34.85 -7.67
CA THR A 108 5.99 -34.54 -8.81
C THR A 108 5.33 -33.16 -8.67
N GLY A 109 5.63 -32.42 -7.60
CA GLY A 109 5.13 -31.08 -7.34
C GLY A 109 3.78 -31.03 -6.61
N GLN A 110 3.29 -32.15 -6.08
CA GLN A 110 2.05 -32.16 -5.32
C GLN A 110 2.27 -31.92 -3.82
N PHE A 111 1.40 -31.12 -3.21
CA PHE A 111 1.41 -30.90 -1.77
C PHE A 111 0.87 -32.14 -1.03
N ARG A 112 1.74 -32.77 -0.25
CA ARG A 112 1.40 -33.79 0.74
C ARG A 112 0.63 -33.13 1.89
N ARG A 113 -0.65 -33.45 2.04
CA ARG A 113 -1.38 -33.14 3.28
C ARG A 113 -0.71 -33.91 4.41
N LYS A 114 -0.43 -33.25 5.55
CA LYS A 114 -0.11 -33.98 6.78
C LYS A 114 -1.31 -34.90 7.07
N ALA A 115 -1.06 -36.20 7.22
CA ALA A 115 -2.03 -37.10 7.83
C ALA A 115 -2.32 -36.55 9.24
N GLN A 116 -3.60 -36.46 9.56
CA GLN A 116 -4.14 -35.89 10.79
C GLN A 116 -3.71 -36.71 12.01
#